data_AF-A0A1X1EUC8-F1
#
_entry.id   AF-A0A1X1EUC8-F1
#
_cell.length_a   1.000
_cell.length_b   1.000
_cell.length_c   1.000
_cell.angle_alpha   90.00
_cell.angle_beta   90.00
_cell.angle_gamma   90.00
#
_symmetry.space_group_name_H-M   'P 1'
#
loop_
_entity.id
_entity.type
_entity.pdbx_description
1 polymer ?
#
loop_
_entity_poly.entity_id
_entity_poly.type
_entity_poly.pdbx_seq_one_letter_code
_entity_poly.pdbx_strand_id
1 'polypeptide(L)'
;MSERDKLDESLAAEYALGTLQGGARIRFQRRMLNEAQLAERVFRWESLLAGMDNHLIPVKPPDVIWKRISLALPARNKVTPQRRFLPWLAAAGISIAVLVSAYLYREPALTPLTVLDNAQRTGQWVVSTNSHQDRISLFPLGQVNVEPDRSLQLWLIPAGKAPVSLGLVNSEATSDFALNGLNPLNNASIAISLEPKGGSPTGLPTGPILFSSKL
;
A
#
# COMPACT_ATOMS: atom_id res chain seq x y z
N MET A 1 -7.36 -59.45 14.34
CA MET A 1 -5.98 -59.10 14.77
C MET A 1 -5.02 -59.83 13.84
N SER A 2 -4.14 -59.13 13.13
CA SER A 2 -3.14 -59.77 12.27
C SER A 2 -2.10 -60.49 13.13
N GLU A 3 -1.44 -61.53 12.61
CA GLU A 3 -0.32 -62.19 13.32
C GLU A 3 0.79 -61.21 13.68
N ARG A 4 1.02 -60.21 12.82
CA ARG A 4 1.96 -59.12 13.09
C ARG A 4 1.55 -58.27 14.29
N ASP A 5 0.26 -57.97 14.43
CA ASP A 5 -0.24 -57.14 15.53
C ASP A 5 -0.07 -57.86 16.88
N LYS A 6 -0.28 -59.18 16.91
CA LYS A 6 -0.07 -59.99 18.13
C LYS A 6 1.40 -60.02 18.54
N LEU A 7 2.31 -60.13 17.57
CA LEU A 7 3.75 -60.09 17.81
C LEU A 7 4.21 -58.71 18.30
N ASP A 8 3.71 -57.64 17.68
CA ASP A 8 4.04 -56.28 18.09
C ASP A 8 3.49 -55.97 19.50
N GLU A 9 2.34 -56.53 19.85
CA GLU A 9 1.77 -56.46 21.20
C GLU A 9 2.63 -57.20 22.24
N SER A 10 3.10 -58.42 21.94
CA SER A 10 3.95 -59.18 22.86
C SER A 10 5.33 -58.53 23.04
N LEU A 11 5.93 -58.02 21.95
CA LEU A 11 7.19 -57.31 22.01
C LEU A 11 7.09 -55.99 22.80
N ALA A 12 5.95 -55.28 22.71
CA ALA A 12 5.70 -54.09 23.51
C ALA A 12 5.61 -54.44 25.01
N ALA A 13 4.94 -55.55 25.36
CA ALA A 13 4.87 -56.03 26.74
C ALA A 13 6.25 -56.42 27.29
N GLU A 14 7.04 -57.18 26.53
CA GLU A 14 8.40 -57.58 26.91
C GLU A 14 9.34 -56.36 27.04
N TYR A 15 9.18 -55.36 26.18
CA TYR A 15 9.93 -54.12 26.27
C TYR A 15 9.59 -53.35 27.56
N ALA A 16 8.29 -53.18 27.86
CA ALA A 16 7.81 -52.48 29.05
C ALA A 16 8.22 -53.18 30.36
N LEU A 17 8.17 -54.52 30.41
CA LEU A 17 8.65 -55.32 31.54
C LEU A 17 10.18 -55.35 31.65
N GLY A 18 10.90 -54.87 30.64
CA GLY A 18 12.36 -54.90 30.60
C GLY A 18 12.98 -56.28 30.31
N THR A 19 12.18 -57.27 29.93
CA THR A 19 12.65 -58.62 29.56
C THR A 19 13.23 -58.67 28.14
N LEU A 20 12.90 -57.70 27.28
CA LEU A 20 13.51 -57.57 25.96
C LEU A 20 14.95 -57.04 26.08
N GLN A 21 15.93 -57.87 25.71
CA GLN A 21 17.36 -57.60 25.89
C GLN A 21 18.16 -57.57 24.58
N GLY A 22 19.38 -57.03 24.65
CA GLY A 22 20.37 -57.07 23.58
C GLY A 22 19.89 -56.50 22.24
N GLY A 23 20.22 -57.19 21.15
CA GLY A 23 19.89 -56.75 19.80
C GLY A 23 18.39 -56.64 19.50
N ALA A 24 17.56 -57.45 20.15
CA ALA A 24 16.10 -57.38 19.99
C ALA A 24 15.54 -56.04 20.51
N ARG A 25 16.00 -55.61 21.69
CA ARG A 25 15.63 -54.31 22.28
C ARG A 25 16.03 -53.14 21.38
N ILE A 26 17.26 -53.14 20.87
CA ILE A 26 17.77 -52.06 20.01
C ILE A 26 16.97 -51.97 18.71
N ARG A 27 16.65 -53.12 18.09
CA ARG A 27 15.81 -53.14 16.87
C ARG A 27 14.40 -52.62 17.15
N PHE A 28 13.80 -53.03 18.26
CA PHE A 28 12.47 -52.58 18.66
C PHE A 28 12.45 -51.07 18.94
N GLN A 29 13.45 -50.54 19.65
CA GLN A 29 13.60 -49.09 19.89
C GLN A 29 13.72 -48.30 18.59
N ARG A 30 14.50 -48.79 17.61
CA ARG A 30 14.61 -48.14 16.29
C ARG A 30 13.29 -48.14 15.53
N ARG A 31 12.51 -49.22 15.61
CA ARG A 31 11.15 -49.26 15.02
C ARG A 31 10.24 -48.25 15.70
N MET A 32 10.27 -48.16 17.03
CA MET A 32 9.45 -47.24 17.82
C MET A 32 9.70 -45.75 17.47
N LEU A 33 10.89 -45.39 17.01
CA LEU A 33 11.19 -44.03 16.52
C LEU A 33 10.41 -43.65 15.25
N ASN A 34 10.00 -44.64 14.45
CA ASN A 34 9.35 -44.42 13.15
C ASN A 34 7.88 -44.89 13.15
N GLU A 35 7.50 -45.80 14.06
CA GLU A 35 6.17 -46.40 14.13
C GLU A 35 5.44 -45.93 15.41
N ALA A 36 4.67 -44.84 15.31
CA ALA A 36 3.95 -44.26 16.46
C ALA A 36 3.02 -45.24 17.17
N GLN A 37 2.41 -46.19 16.42
CA GLN A 37 1.53 -47.21 16.99
C GLN A 37 2.26 -48.19 17.93
N LEU A 38 3.57 -48.41 17.75
CA LEU A 38 4.35 -49.23 18.69
C LEU A 38 4.59 -48.47 20.01
N ALA A 39 4.91 -47.17 19.91
CA ALA A 39 5.10 -46.32 21.08
C ALA A 39 3.83 -46.26 21.93
N GLU A 40 2.65 -46.17 21.30
CA GLU A 40 1.36 -46.20 21.99
C GLU A 40 1.11 -47.51 22.75
N ARG A 41 1.45 -48.66 22.14
CA ARG A 41 1.32 -49.97 22.80
C ARG A 41 2.25 -50.09 24.01
N VAL A 42 3.51 -49.64 23.86
CA VAL A 42 4.46 -49.59 24.99
C VAL A 42 3.92 -48.70 26.10
N PHE A 43 3.45 -47.50 25.77
CA PHE A 43 2.88 -46.58 26.74
C PHE A 43 1.67 -47.19 27.47
N ARG A 44 0.82 -47.92 26.77
CA ARG A 44 -0.31 -48.64 27.39
C ARG A 44 0.18 -49.68 28.40
N TRP A 45 1.18 -50.48 28.06
CA TRP A 45 1.76 -51.44 28.99
C TRP A 45 2.44 -50.76 30.18
N GLU A 46 3.24 -49.72 29.95
CA GLU A 46 3.85 -48.93 31.03
C GLU A 46 2.79 -48.34 31.96
N SER A 47 1.67 -47.86 31.42
CA SER A 47 0.55 -47.32 32.20
C SER A 47 -0.19 -48.39 33.01
N LEU A 48 -0.34 -49.60 32.47
CA LEU A 48 -0.94 -50.74 33.18
C LEU A 48 -0.03 -51.26 34.31
N LEU A 49 1.28 -51.15 34.12
CA LEU A 49 2.29 -51.54 35.11
C LEU A 49 2.56 -50.43 36.13
N ALA A 50 2.24 -49.17 35.80
CA ALA A 50 2.38 -48.03 36.68
C ALA A 50 1.54 -48.26 37.95
N GLY A 51 2.20 -48.24 39.11
CA GLY A 51 1.58 -48.50 40.40
C GLY A 51 1.92 -49.86 41.01
N MET A 52 2.52 -50.79 40.27
CA MET A 52 3.16 -51.98 40.89
C MET A 52 4.32 -51.57 41.81
N ASP A 53 4.90 -50.40 41.56
CA ASP A 53 5.98 -49.79 42.33
C ASP A 53 5.53 -49.04 43.59
N ASN A 54 4.21 -48.83 43.79
CA ASN A 54 3.67 -48.11 44.96
C ASN A 54 3.99 -48.76 46.30
N HIS A 55 4.32 -50.05 46.32
CA HIS A 55 4.67 -50.80 47.52
C HIS A 55 6.19 -50.87 47.78
N LEU A 56 7.01 -50.27 46.90
CA LEU A 56 8.45 -50.25 47.08
C LEU A 56 8.86 -49.19 48.11
N ILE A 57 9.83 -49.55 48.95
CA ILE A 57 10.41 -48.63 49.93
C ILE A 57 11.38 -47.71 49.19
N PRO A 58 11.21 -46.37 49.23
CA PRO A 58 12.12 -45.44 48.58
C PRO A 58 13.53 -45.54 49.18
N VAL A 59 14.53 -45.76 48.32
CA VAL A 59 15.95 -45.72 48.70
C VAL A 59 16.56 -44.42 48.20
N LYS A 60 17.09 -43.59 49.11
CA LYS A 60 17.72 -42.32 48.74
C LYS A 60 19.02 -42.59 47.96
N PRO A 61 19.16 -42.11 46.70
CA PRO A 61 20.42 -42.21 45.98
C PRO A 61 21.49 -41.28 46.58
N PRO A 62 22.80 -41.59 46.43
CA PRO A 62 23.88 -40.68 46.81
C PRO A 62 23.80 -39.31 46.12
N ASP A 63 24.11 -38.24 46.83
CA ASP A 63 23.96 -36.85 46.34
C ASP A 63 24.82 -36.56 45.10
N VAL A 64 25.92 -37.29 44.91
CA VAL A 64 26.81 -37.19 43.74
C VAL A 64 26.08 -37.56 42.44
N ILE A 65 25.11 -38.48 42.49
CA ILE A 65 24.36 -38.93 41.31
C ILE A 65 23.54 -37.78 40.74
N TRP A 66 22.87 -37.00 41.60
CA TRP A 66 22.09 -35.86 41.16
C TRP A 66 22.96 -34.81 40.45
N LYS A 67 24.14 -34.51 41.02
CA LYS A 67 25.11 -33.61 40.40
C LYS A 67 25.56 -34.12 39.03
N ARG A 68 25.86 -35.43 38.91
CA ARG A 68 26.26 -36.03 37.62
C ARG A 68 25.15 -35.95 36.57
N ILE A 69 23.91 -36.20 36.95
CA ILE A 69 22.75 -36.08 36.05
C ILE A 69 22.60 -34.64 35.58
N SER A 70 22.66 -33.67 36.50
CA SER A 70 22.51 -32.25 36.15
C SER A 70 23.56 -31.74 35.16
N LEU A 71 24.78 -32.27 35.25
CA LEU A 71 25.89 -31.94 34.36
C LEU A 71 25.84 -32.69 33.01
N ALA A 72 25.23 -33.88 32.97
CA ALA A 72 25.10 -34.69 31.76
C ALA A 72 23.90 -34.28 30.88
N LEU A 73 22.96 -33.50 31.41
CA LEU A 73 21.85 -32.98 30.63
C LEU A 73 22.36 -32.02 29.56
N PRO A 74 21.90 -32.15 28.31
CA PRO A 74 22.25 -31.20 27.27
C PRO A 74 21.82 -29.79 27.70
N ALA A 75 22.66 -28.80 27.43
CA ALA A 75 22.30 -27.41 27.66
C ALA A 75 20.94 -27.16 27.01
N ARG A 76 19.97 -26.70 27.80
CA ARG A 76 18.63 -26.40 27.30
C ARG A 76 18.80 -25.31 26.25
N ASN A 77 18.80 -25.69 24.98
CA ASN A 77 18.83 -24.74 23.88
C ASN A 77 17.61 -23.84 24.06
N LYS A 78 17.83 -22.64 24.59
CA LYS A 78 16.83 -21.59 24.55
C LYS A 78 16.60 -21.39 23.07
N VAL A 79 15.47 -21.84 22.58
CA VAL A 79 15.03 -21.56 21.22
C VAL A 79 14.93 -20.05 21.17
N THR A 80 15.99 -19.38 20.70
CA THR A 80 15.97 -17.95 20.49
C THR A 80 14.86 -17.73 19.47
N PRO A 81 13.78 -17.00 19.83
CA PRO A 81 12.69 -16.79 18.91
C PRO A 81 13.30 -16.09 17.69
N GLN A 82 13.33 -16.81 16.56
CA GLN A 82 13.84 -16.29 15.32
C GLN A 82 12.93 -15.12 14.97
N ARG A 83 13.46 -13.93 15.21
CA ARG A 83 12.77 -12.66 15.09
C ARG A 83 12.38 -12.45 13.61
N ARG A 84 11.21 -12.95 13.23
CA ARG A 84 10.59 -12.86 11.89
C ARG A 84 10.01 -11.46 11.62
N PHE A 85 10.74 -10.40 11.99
CA PHE A 85 10.34 -9.03 11.65
C PHE A 85 10.88 -8.57 10.28
N LEU A 86 11.81 -9.32 9.69
CA LEU A 86 12.29 -9.07 8.33
C LEU A 86 11.18 -9.02 7.25
N PRO A 87 10.17 -9.92 7.23
CA PRO A 87 9.08 -9.81 6.26
C PRO A 87 8.19 -8.58 6.46
N TRP A 88 8.07 -8.08 7.69
CA TRP A 88 7.27 -6.87 7.99
C TRP A 88 7.96 -5.60 7.50
N LEU A 89 9.30 -5.55 7.53
CA LEU A 89 10.07 -4.43 6.98
C LEU A 89 9.96 -4.35 5.45
N ALA A 90 9.94 -5.50 4.75
CA ALA A 90 9.74 -5.54 3.31
C ALA A 90 8.34 -5.03 2.91
N ALA A 91 7.30 -5.41 3.65
CA ALA A 91 5.94 -4.92 3.41
C ALA A 91 5.82 -3.39 3.61
N ALA A 92 6.44 -2.84 4.66
CA ALA A 92 6.44 -1.39 4.90
C ALA A 92 7.13 -0.60 3.77
N GLY A 93 8.24 -1.14 3.22
CA GLY A 93 8.95 -0.51 2.10
C GLY A 93 8.10 -0.41 0.82
N ILE A 94 7.35 -1.48 0.50
CA ILE A 94 6.46 -1.48 -0.68
C ILE A 94 5.35 -0.44 -0.52
N SER A 95 4.73 -0.34 0.65
CA SER A 95 3.66 0.65 0.88
C SER A 95 4.16 2.09 0.73
N ILE A 96 5.36 2.41 1.21
CA ILE A 96 5.95 3.76 1.05
C ILE A 96 6.23 4.04 -0.43
N ALA A 97 6.81 3.08 -1.17
CA ALA A 97 7.09 3.27 -2.59
C ALA A 97 5.81 3.52 -3.41
N VAL A 98 4.72 2.81 -3.11
CA VAL A 98 3.41 3.02 -3.75
C VAL A 98 2.85 4.40 -3.41
N LEU A 99 2.92 4.83 -2.15
CA LEU A 99 2.43 6.15 -1.74
C LEU A 99 3.23 7.29 -2.37
N VAL A 100 4.57 7.18 -2.42
CA VAL A 100 5.43 8.16 -3.09
C VAL A 100 5.13 8.20 -4.58
N SER A 101 5.01 7.03 -5.23
CA SER A 101 4.62 6.97 -6.65
C SER A 101 3.27 7.64 -6.89
N ALA A 102 2.24 7.29 -6.11
CA ALA A 102 0.91 7.90 -6.21
C ALA A 102 0.92 9.42 -5.97
N TYR A 103 1.82 9.92 -5.12
CA TYR A 103 2.01 11.35 -4.89
C TYR A 103 2.70 12.03 -6.08
N LEU A 104 3.73 11.41 -6.67
CA LEU A 104 4.47 11.95 -7.81
C LEU A 104 3.63 12.00 -9.10
N TYR A 105 2.70 11.05 -9.29
CA TYR A 105 1.83 10.97 -10.48
C TYR A 105 0.45 11.62 -10.27
N ARG A 106 0.24 12.35 -9.17
CA ARG A 106 -1.04 13.00 -8.92
C ARG A 106 -1.22 14.16 -9.89
N GLU A 107 -2.20 14.07 -10.79
CA GLU A 107 -2.54 15.21 -11.64
C GLU A 107 -3.05 16.39 -10.78
N PRO A 108 -2.63 17.62 -11.10
CA PRO A 108 -3.12 18.80 -10.41
C PRO A 108 -4.63 18.93 -10.58
N ALA A 109 -5.36 18.96 -9.47
CA ALA A 109 -6.79 19.21 -9.49
C ALA A 109 -7.06 20.66 -9.93
N LEU A 110 -7.78 20.83 -11.05
CA LEU A 110 -8.24 22.14 -11.52
C LEU A 110 -9.38 22.61 -10.60
N THR A 111 -9.17 23.73 -9.92
CA THR A 111 -10.21 24.39 -9.13
C THR A 111 -10.92 25.43 -10.01
N PRO A 112 -12.25 25.39 -10.16
CA PRO A 112 -12.99 26.39 -10.92
C PRO A 112 -12.92 27.73 -10.19
N LEU A 113 -12.35 28.75 -10.85
CA LEU A 113 -12.07 30.03 -10.24
C LEU A 113 -13.27 30.97 -10.43
N THR A 114 -13.76 31.12 -11.67
CA THR A 114 -14.92 31.96 -12.00
C THR A 114 -15.58 31.56 -13.33
N VAL A 115 -16.79 32.05 -13.57
CA VAL A 115 -17.48 31.98 -14.88
C VAL A 115 -17.39 33.37 -15.53
N LEU A 116 -17.04 33.43 -16.81
CA LEU A 116 -17.10 34.65 -17.61
C LEU A 116 -18.47 34.75 -18.26
N ASP A 117 -19.10 35.92 -18.15
CA ASP A 117 -20.45 36.18 -18.63
C ASP A 117 -20.45 37.30 -19.68
N ASN A 118 -21.42 37.27 -20.60
CA ASN A 118 -21.67 38.33 -21.59
C ASN A 118 -22.67 39.36 -21.04
N ALA A 119 -22.74 40.56 -21.62
CA ALA A 119 -23.72 41.60 -21.29
C ALA A 119 -25.18 41.10 -21.34
N GLN A 120 -25.50 40.06 -22.13
CA GLN A 120 -26.82 39.41 -22.19
C GLN A 120 -26.92 38.05 -21.46
N ARG A 121 -25.89 37.62 -20.71
CA ARG A 121 -25.83 36.36 -19.93
C ARG A 121 -26.07 35.02 -20.66
N THR A 122 -25.75 34.94 -21.95
CA THR A 122 -26.09 33.79 -22.81
C THR A 122 -24.91 32.97 -23.31
N GLY A 123 -23.67 33.39 -23.05
CA GLY A 123 -22.47 32.62 -23.37
C GLY A 123 -21.60 32.49 -22.13
N GLN A 124 -21.39 31.26 -21.65
CA GLN A 124 -20.70 30.98 -20.40
C GLN A 124 -19.34 30.33 -20.71
N TRP A 125 -18.26 30.95 -20.25
CA TRP A 125 -16.93 30.31 -20.24
C TRP A 125 -16.55 30.00 -18.81
N VAL A 126 -16.04 28.80 -18.54
CA VAL A 126 -15.48 28.46 -17.23
C VAL A 126 -13.98 28.70 -17.26
N VAL A 127 -13.52 29.54 -16.34
CA VAL A 127 -12.10 29.76 -16.08
C VAL A 127 -11.72 28.89 -14.89
N SER A 128 -10.78 27.98 -15.11
CA SER A 128 -10.17 27.21 -14.04
C SER A 128 -8.67 27.46 -14.00
N THR A 129 -8.10 27.27 -12.82
CA THR A 129 -6.66 27.39 -12.60
C THR A 129 -6.14 26.11 -11.97
N ASN A 130 -4.87 25.83 -12.26
CA ASN A 130 -4.10 24.86 -11.50
C ASN A 130 -3.89 25.35 -10.05
N SER A 131 -3.67 24.43 -9.10
CA SER A 131 -3.32 24.69 -7.69
C SER A 131 -2.10 25.60 -7.53
N HIS A 132 -1.16 25.57 -8.48
CA HIS A 132 0.01 26.43 -8.54
C HIS A 132 -0.24 27.84 -9.10
N GLN A 133 -1.44 28.13 -9.60
CA GLN A 133 -1.84 29.42 -10.20
C GLN A 133 -0.91 29.90 -11.31
N ASP A 134 -0.33 28.96 -12.04
CA ASP A 134 0.63 29.18 -13.13
C ASP A 134 0.00 28.98 -14.52
N ARG A 135 -1.18 28.36 -14.58
CA ARG A 135 -1.92 28.08 -15.81
C ARG A 135 -3.41 28.39 -15.64
N ILE A 136 -3.99 28.98 -16.68
CA ILE A 136 -5.42 29.21 -16.82
C ILE A 136 -5.94 28.30 -17.92
N SER A 137 -6.97 27.52 -17.61
CA SER A 137 -7.70 26.68 -18.56
C SER A 137 -9.08 27.27 -18.80
N LEU A 138 -9.39 27.54 -20.07
CA LEU A 138 -10.63 28.14 -20.53
C LEU A 138 -11.51 27.08 -21.19
N PHE A 139 -12.69 26.81 -20.62
CA PHE A 139 -13.64 25.83 -21.12
C PHE A 139 -14.89 26.51 -21.69
N PRO A 140 -15.21 26.31 -22.99
CA PRO A 140 -16.46 26.80 -23.57
C PRO A 140 -17.65 25.96 -23.10
N LEU A 141 -18.69 26.57 -22.52
CA LEU A 141 -19.96 25.88 -22.21
C LEU A 141 -20.99 25.97 -23.34
N GLY A 142 -20.70 26.73 -24.39
CA GLY A 142 -21.53 26.87 -25.58
C GLY A 142 -20.71 27.29 -26.80
N GLN A 143 -21.27 27.08 -27.98
CA GLN A 143 -20.61 27.47 -29.24
C GLN A 143 -20.68 28.99 -29.42
N VAL A 144 -19.53 29.65 -29.42
CA VAL A 144 -19.40 31.06 -29.79
C VAL A 144 -19.06 31.12 -31.28
N ASN A 145 -20.02 31.56 -32.10
CA ASN A 145 -19.76 31.73 -33.53
C ASN A 145 -18.88 32.97 -33.75
N VAL A 146 -17.70 32.77 -34.32
CA VAL A 146 -16.71 33.81 -34.60
C VAL A 146 -16.58 33.95 -36.11
N GLU A 147 -16.67 35.18 -36.62
CA GLU A 147 -16.52 35.46 -38.05
C GLU A 147 -15.14 35.00 -38.57
N PRO A 148 -15.02 34.51 -39.82
CA PRO A 148 -13.77 33.92 -40.34
C PRO A 148 -12.56 34.87 -40.38
N ASP A 149 -12.80 36.18 -40.33
CA ASP A 149 -11.83 37.26 -40.33
C ASP A 149 -11.58 37.86 -38.93
N ARG A 150 -12.13 37.22 -37.88
CA ARG A 150 -11.99 37.61 -36.48
C ARG A 150 -11.36 36.50 -35.65
N SER A 151 -10.83 36.86 -34.50
CA SER A 151 -10.25 35.91 -33.55
C SER A 151 -10.55 36.34 -32.12
N LEU A 152 -10.83 35.38 -31.24
CA LEU A 152 -10.99 35.66 -29.82
C LEU A 152 -9.62 35.69 -29.15
N GLN A 153 -9.40 36.68 -28.29
CA GLN A 153 -8.15 36.82 -27.54
C GLN A 153 -8.42 36.97 -26.05
N LEU A 154 -7.67 36.21 -25.25
CA LEU A 154 -7.73 36.23 -23.80
C LEU A 154 -6.75 37.24 -23.22
N TRP A 155 -7.23 38.00 -22.24
CA TRP A 155 -6.49 39.03 -21.55
C TRP A 155 -6.56 38.84 -20.04
N LEU A 156 -5.43 39.05 -19.38
CA LEU A 156 -5.35 39.24 -17.94
C LEU A 156 -5.14 40.73 -17.65
N ILE A 157 -5.95 41.30 -16.77
CA ILE A 157 -5.95 42.71 -16.41
C ILE A 157 -5.66 42.81 -14.91
N PRO A 158 -4.39 42.93 -14.49
CA PRO A 158 -4.07 43.12 -13.08
C PRO A 158 -4.57 44.48 -12.59
N ALA A 159 -4.92 44.58 -11.30
CA ALA A 159 -5.39 45.84 -10.72
C ALA A 159 -4.42 47.00 -10.98
N GLY A 160 -4.89 48.04 -11.67
CA GLY A 160 -4.11 49.25 -11.97
C GLY A 160 -2.99 49.08 -13.00
N LYS A 161 -2.94 47.95 -13.73
CA LYS A 161 -1.95 47.70 -14.80
C LYS A 161 -2.62 47.56 -16.17
N ALA A 162 -1.82 47.69 -17.22
CA ALA A 162 -2.29 47.45 -18.58
C ALA A 162 -2.66 45.97 -18.79
N PRO A 163 -3.65 45.66 -19.65
CA PRO A 163 -3.98 44.31 -20.05
C PRO A 163 -2.78 43.58 -20.64
N VAL A 164 -2.60 42.32 -20.26
CA VAL A 164 -1.58 41.42 -20.79
C VAL A 164 -2.26 40.32 -21.58
N SER A 165 -1.84 40.12 -22.82
CA SER A 165 -2.39 39.04 -23.65
C SER A 165 -1.89 37.69 -23.16
N LEU A 166 -2.81 36.75 -22.98
CA LEU A 166 -2.51 35.36 -22.68
C LEU A 166 -2.48 34.49 -23.95
N GLY A 167 -3.21 34.89 -25.00
CA GLY A 167 -3.19 34.23 -26.30
C GLY A 167 -4.56 34.17 -26.97
N LEU A 168 -4.60 33.53 -28.14
CA LEU A 168 -5.83 33.31 -28.90
C LEU A 168 -6.63 32.15 -28.32
N VAL A 169 -7.94 32.32 -28.27
CA VAL A 169 -8.89 31.36 -27.70
C VAL A 169 -9.55 30.54 -28.81
N ASN A 170 -9.64 29.23 -28.60
CA ASN A 170 -10.46 28.36 -29.44
C ASN A 170 -11.92 28.37 -28.94
N SER A 171 -12.87 28.68 -29.83
CA SER A 171 -14.32 28.72 -29.54
C SER A 171 -14.96 27.33 -29.36
N GLU A 172 -14.29 26.25 -29.81
CA GLU A 172 -14.83 24.89 -29.85
C GLU A 172 -14.14 23.93 -28.88
N ALA A 173 -12.92 24.23 -28.46
CA ALA A 173 -12.10 23.35 -27.63
C ALA A 173 -11.48 24.08 -26.43
N THR A 174 -11.25 23.33 -25.35
CA THR A 174 -10.51 23.81 -24.18
C THR A 174 -9.16 24.38 -24.59
N SER A 175 -8.84 25.57 -24.10
CA SER A 175 -7.56 26.24 -24.36
C SER A 175 -6.82 26.50 -23.05
N ASP A 176 -5.55 26.10 -22.98
CA ASP A 176 -4.69 26.30 -21.81
C ASP A 176 -3.65 27.40 -22.06
N PHE A 177 -3.52 28.33 -21.12
CA PHE A 177 -2.61 29.47 -21.20
C PHE A 177 -1.66 29.49 -19.99
N ALA A 178 -0.37 29.69 -20.23
CA ALA A 178 0.62 29.85 -19.17
C ALA A 178 0.69 31.32 -18.72
N LEU A 179 0.70 31.55 -17.42
CA LEU A 179 0.77 32.89 -16.83
C LEU A 179 2.19 33.46 -16.81
N ASN A 180 3.23 32.66 -17.09
CA ASN A 180 4.63 33.10 -17.26
C ASN A 180 5.12 34.12 -16.21
N GLY A 181 4.78 33.93 -14.93
CA GLY A 181 5.19 34.81 -13.83
C GLY A 181 4.24 35.98 -13.52
N LEU A 182 3.07 36.05 -14.15
CA LEU A 182 1.98 36.98 -13.81
C LEU A 182 1.26 36.50 -12.54
N ASN A 183 1.94 36.58 -11.39
CA ASN A 183 1.39 36.26 -10.07
C ASN A 183 1.44 37.54 -9.21
N PRO A 184 0.31 38.06 -8.66
CA PRO A 184 -0.88 37.32 -8.29
C PRO A 184 -2.14 37.63 -9.12
N LEU A 185 -2.96 36.61 -9.34
CA LEU A 185 -4.35 36.72 -9.82
C LEU A 185 -5.25 37.51 -8.85
N ASN A 186 -4.75 37.80 -7.63
CA ASN A 186 -5.46 38.57 -6.63
C ASN A 186 -5.88 39.94 -7.18
N ASN A 187 -7.20 40.19 -7.19
CA ASN A 187 -7.81 41.43 -7.68
C ASN A 187 -7.60 41.70 -9.18
N ALA A 188 -7.23 40.69 -9.97
CA ALA A 188 -7.16 40.79 -11.43
C ALA A 188 -8.54 40.54 -12.08
N SER A 189 -8.72 41.02 -13.31
CA SER A 189 -9.86 40.68 -14.14
C SER A 189 -9.40 39.94 -15.38
N ILE A 190 -10.21 39.00 -15.85
CA ILE A 190 -10.02 38.31 -17.12
C ILE A 190 -11.04 38.86 -18.10
N ALA A 191 -10.62 39.05 -19.35
CA ALA A 191 -11.49 39.49 -20.43
C ALA A 191 -11.21 38.72 -21.73
N ILE A 192 -12.24 38.54 -22.55
CA ILE A 192 -12.14 38.02 -23.91
C ILE A 192 -12.63 39.12 -24.86
N SER A 193 -11.78 39.53 -25.80
CA SER A 193 -12.14 40.50 -26.84
C SER A 193 -12.21 39.85 -28.22
N LEU A 194 -12.96 40.49 -29.12
CA LEU A 194 -13.06 40.11 -30.54
C LEU A 194 -12.07 40.92 -31.37
N GLU A 195 -10.95 40.32 -31.72
CA GLU A 195 -9.84 40.98 -32.42
C GLU A 195 -9.88 40.67 -33.94
N PRO A 196 -9.11 41.40 -34.76
CA PRO A 196 -8.84 41.00 -36.15
C PRO A 196 -8.23 39.59 -36.22
N LYS A 197 -8.30 38.97 -37.40
CA LYS A 197 -7.69 37.66 -37.65
C LYS A 197 -6.22 37.64 -37.20
N GLY A 198 -5.90 36.73 -36.27
CA GLY A 198 -4.56 36.60 -35.69
C GLY A 198 -4.35 37.37 -34.38
N GLY A 199 -5.34 38.12 -33.90
CA GLY A 199 -5.31 38.84 -32.62
C GLY A 199 -5.05 40.33 -32.74
N SER A 200 -4.86 40.97 -31.59
CA SER A 200 -4.59 42.39 -31.45
C SER A 200 -3.25 42.76 -32.11
N PRO A 201 -3.23 43.72 -33.04
CA PRO A 201 -2.00 44.23 -33.65
C PRO A 201 -1.16 45.08 -32.70
N THR A 202 -1.77 45.64 -31.64
CA THR A 202 -1.16 46.66 -30.78
C THR A 202 -0.64 46.09 -29.47
N GLY A 203 -0.96 44.83 -29.15
CA GLY A 203 -0.70 44.24 -27.85
C GLY A 203 -1.65 44.72 -26.74
N LEU A 204 -2.70 45.46 -27.11
CA LEU A 204 -3.82 45.87 -26.23
C LEU A 204 -5.15 45.48 -26.88
N PRO A 205 -6.25 45.29 -26.14
CA PRO A 205 -7.55 44.97 -26.73
C PRO A 205 -7.95 46.06 -27.75
N THR A 206 -8.11 45.70 -29.04
CA THR A 206 -8.52 46.65 -30.09
C THR A 206 -9.99 46.52 -30.48
N GLY A 207 -10.60 45.37 -30.17
CA GLY A 207 -12.00 45.13 -30.44
C GLY A 207 -12.90 45.18 -29.20
N PRO A 208 -14.22 44.93 -29.38
CA PRO A 208 -15.16 44.90 -28.28
C PRO A 208 -14.85 43.74 -27.31
N ILE A 209 -14.98 44.01 -26.02
CA ILE A 209 -14.89 43.00 -24.96
C ILE A 209 -16.24 42.27 -24.90
N LEU A 210 -16.23 40.96 -25.17
CA LEU A 210 -17.42 40.13 -25.21
C LEU A 210 -17.73 39.51 -23.84
N PHE A 211 -16.68 39.14 -23.10
CA PHE A 211 -16.81 38.48 -21.81
C PHE A 211 -15.79 39.07 -20.84
N SER A 212 -16.19 39.26 -19.58
CA SER A 212 -15.26 39.68 -18.53
C SER A 212 -15.69 39.19 -17.15
N SER A 213 -14.73 38.96 -16.26
CA SER A 213 -14.99 38.57 -14.88
C SER A 213 -13.82 38.98 -14.00
N LYS A 214 -14.10 39.22 -12.71
CA LYS A 214 -13.10 39.53 -11.70
C LYS A 214 -12.74 38.26 -10.94
N LEU A 215 -11.44 38.04 -10.73
CA LEU A 215 -10.88 36.94 -9.96
C LEU A 215 -10.81 37.28 -8.46
#